data_AF-A0AAV5MYX5-F1
#
_entry.id   AF-A0AAV5MYX5-F1
#
_cell.length_a   1.000
_cell.length_b   1.000
_cell.length_c   1.000
_cell.angle_alpha   90.00
_cell.angle_beta   90.00
_cell.angle_gamma   90.00
#
_symmetry.space_group_name_H-M   'P 1'
#
loop_
_entity.id
_entity.type
_entity.pdbx_description
1 polymer ?
#
loop_
_entity_poly.entity_id
_entity_poly.type
_entity_poly.pdbx_seq_one_letter_code
_entity_poly.pdbx_strand_id
1 'polypeptide(L)'
;MLKQFPRFVFFLFIAFLFGCSQMTQYSLSEQDINKYLSKNTEKATRSFSLSGLAEADLSLSNLNAQIGRTQGKITLSGNALFAVSSLLGKQDANLQLTLNARPEFDPVKSAIYLKDLELVDYDLQTSQGKVKNVKTFIPLLNSALQLYFNDQPVYVLNSDKSALEASAKKLAKGIQVEEGKLVFEFIK
;
A
#
# COMPACT_ATOMS: atom_id res chain seq x y z
N MET A 1 -21.59 64.59 -32.66
CA MET A 1 -22.11 63.21 -32.75
C MET A 1 -21.13 62.27 -32.07
N LEU A 2 -21.56 61.70 -30.95
CA LEU A 2 -20.84 60.76 -30.12
C LEU A 2 -20.88 59.37 -30.79
N LYS A 3 -19.74 58.76 -31.07
CA LYS A 3 -19.66 57.32 -31.38
C LYS A 3 -18.53 56.70 -30.56
N GLN A 4 -18.86 56.37 -29.32
CA GLN A 4 -18.08 55.42 -28.53
C GLN A 4 -18.29 54.03 -29.13
N PHE A 5 -17.27 53.51 -29.80
CA PHE A 5 -17.21 52.08 -30.16
C PHE A 5 -16.31 51.37 -29.15
N PRO A 6 -16.76 50.24 -28.59
CA PRO A 6 -16.28 49.73 -27.31
C PRO A 6 -14.88 49.10 -27.42
N ARG A 7 -13.94 49.62 -26.62
CA ARG A 7 -12.63 49.02 -26.30
C ARG A 7 -12.77 47.76 -25.40
N PHE A 8 -13.77 46.91 -25.66
CA PHE A 8 -14.17 45.83 -24.74
C PHE A 8 -14.15 44.43 -25.38
N VAL A 9 -13.38 44.24 -26.45
CA VAL A 9 -13.18 42.90 -27.05
C VAL A 9 -11.74 42.38 -26.85
N PHE A 10 -10.82 43.20 -26.33
CA PHE A 10 -9.41 42.80 -26.16
C PHE A 10 -9.07 42.19 -24.79
N PHE A 11 -10.05 41.94 -23.92
CA PHE A 11 -9.81 41.51 -22.53
C PHE A 11 -10.50 40.19 -22.15
N LEU A 12 -10.81 39.31 -23.11
CA LEU A 12 -11.47 38.02 -22.85
C LEU A 12 -10.74 36.80 -23.41
N PHE A 13 -9.43 36.90 -23.69
CA PHE A 13 -8.65 35.76 -24.20
C PHE A 13 -7.36 35.43 -23.41
N ILE A 14 -7.09 36.11 -22.29
CA ILE A 14 -5.87 35.86 -21.48
C ILE A 14 -6.16 35.05 -20.20
N ALA A 15 -7.43 34.71 -19.92
CA ALA A 15 -7.80 33.95 -18.72
C ALA A 15 -7.66 32.41 -18.84
N PHE A 16 -7.10 31.89 -19.94
CA PHE A 16 -6.99 30.43 -20.15
C PHE A 16 -5.56 29.87 -20.03
N LEU A 17 -4.57 30.68 -19.65
CA LEU A 17 -3.16 30.27 -19.61
C LEU A 17 -2.63 29.88 -18.22
N PHE A 18 -3.48 29.80 -17.19
CA PHE A 18 -3.10 29.34 -15.85
C PHE A 18 -3.85 28.06 -15.49
N GLY A 19 -3.43 26.92 -16.04
CA GLY A 19 -4.01 25.65 -15.63
C GLY A 19 -3.62 24.44 -16.46
N CYS A 20 -2.34 24.21 -16.75
CA CYS A 20 -1.91 22.89 -17.27
C CYS A 20 -0.42 22.63 -17.07
N SER A 21 0.08 22.71 -15.82
CA SER A 21 1.45 22.30 -15.49
C SER A 21 1.52 21.16 -14.48
N GLN A 22 0.42 20.46 -14.20
CA GLN A 22 0.39 19.42 -13.18
C GLN A 22 -0.56 18.25 -13.50
N MET A 23 -0.43 17.56 -14.64
CA MET A 23 -1.15 16.28 -14.78
C MET A 23 -0.71 15.39 -15.96
N THR A 24 0.59 15.14 -16.13
CA THR A 24 1.04 14.07 -17.05
C THR A 24 1.59 12.83 -16.35
N GLN A 25 1.75 12.90 -15.03
CA GLN A 25 2.24 11.78 -14.24
C GLN A 25 1.07 11.04 -13.61
N TYR A 26 1.08 9.71 -13.78
CA TYR A 26 0.13 8.84 -13.12
C TYR A 26 0.48 8.70 -11.64
N SER A 27 -0.53 8.71 -10.77
CA SER A 27 -0.34 8.51 -9.34
C SER A 27 -1.43 7.62 -8.74
N LEU A 28 -1.08 6.90 -7.68
CA LEU A 28 -2.03 6.12 -6.88
C LEU A 28 -2.27 6.82 -5.55
N SER A 29 -3.54 7.01 -5.22
CA SER A 29 -3.96 7.52 -3.91
C SER A 29 -3.97 6.41 -2.86
N GLU A 30 -4.02 6.79 -1.57
CA GLU A 30 -4.35 5.87 -0.47
C GLU A 30 -5.64 5.07 -0.75
N GLN A 31 -6.66 5.70 -1.34
CA GLN A 31 -7.91 5.04 -1.67
C GLN A 31 -7.74 3.96 -2.75
N ASP A 32 -6.89 4.17 -3.75
CA ASP A 32 -6.62 3.16 -4.78
C ASP A 32 -5.96 1.92 -4.17
N ILE A 33 -4.97 2.13 -3.30
CA ILE A 33 -4.27 1.06 -2.58
C ILE A 33 -5.26 0.32 -1.66
N ASN A 34 -6.04 1.05 -0.86
CA ASN A 34 -7.01 0.47 0.08
C ASN A 34 -8.07 -0.36 -0.65
N LYS A 35 -8.58 0.13 -1.78
CA LYS A 35 -9.53 -0.61 -2.61
C LYS A 35 -8.92 -1.90 -3.18
N TYR A 36 -7.65 -1.85 -3.59
CA TYR A 36 -6.94 -3.04 -4.05
C TYR A 36 -6.76 -4.05 -2.92
N LEU A 37 -6.27 -3.62 -1.76
CA LEU A 37 -6.09 -4.47 -0.59
C LEU A 37 -7.42 -5.13 -0.18
N SER A 38 -8.49 -4.36 0.00
CA SER A 38 -9.80 -4.92 0.35
C SER A 38 -10.28 -6.00 -0.61
N LYS A 39 -9.99 -5.87 -1.91
CA LYS A 39 -10.41 -6.87 -2.91
C LYS A 39 -9.51 -8.11 -2.95
N ASN A 40 -8.21 -7.95 -2.70
CA ASN A 40 -7.22 -9.00 -3.00
C ASN A 40 -6.58 -9.64 -1.76
N THR A 41 -6.73 -9.04 -0.57
CA THR A 41 -6.10 -9.53 0.67
C THR A 41 -7.11 -9.96 1.73
N GLU A 42 -8.35 -9.47 1.68
CA GLU A 42 -9.36 -9.81 2.71
C GLU A 42 -9.71 -11.29 2.70
N LYS A 43 -9.73 -11.90 3.89
CA LYS A 43 -10.23 -13.25 4.20
C LYS A 43 -9.41 -14.43 3.65
N ALA A 44 -8.30 -14.18 2.97
CA ALA A 44 -7.40 -15.24 2.55
C ALA A 44 -6.42 -15.59 3.67
N THR A 45 -6.59 -16.78 4.25
CA THR A 45 -5.57 -17.36 5.13
C THR A 45 -4.41 -17.90 4.29
N ARG A 46 -3.20 -17.49 4.63
CA ARG A 46 -1.96 -18.03 4.04
C ARG A 46 -1.17 -18.80 5.09
N SER A 47 -0.66 -19.96 4.69
CA SER A 47 0.15 -20.82 5.52
C SER A 47 1.63 -20.67 5.16
N PHE A 48 2.49 -20.65 6.17
CA PHE A 48 3.93 -20.47 6.05
C PHE A 48 4.68 -21.52 6.87
N SER A 49 5.71 -22.12 6.29
CA SER A 49 6.69 -22.89 7.06
C SER A 49 7.81 -21.97 7.52
N LEU A 50 7.88 -21.72 8.83
CA LEU A 50 8.83 -20.81 9.45
C LEU A 50 10.06 -21.59 9.91
N SER A 51 11.12 -21.51 9.09
CA SER A 51 12.44 -22.11 9.38
C SER A 51 12.41 -23.63 9.68
N GLY A 52 11.37 -24.34 9.24
CA GLY A 52 11.18 -25.78 9.48
C GLY A 52 10.83 -26.16 10.92
N LEU A 53 10.66 -25.19 11.83
CA LEU A 53 10.39 -25.43 13.25
C LEU A 53 8.94 -25.15 13.63
N ALA A 54 8.27 -24.30 12.86
CA ALA A 54 6.89 -23.91 13.09
C ALA A 54 6.13 -23.78 11.77
N GLU A 55 4.85 -24.12 11.83
CA GLU A 55 3.88 -23.81 10.79
C GLU A 55 3.01 -22.67 11.29
N ALA A 56 2.72 -21.71 10.42
CA ALA A 56 1.95 -20.54 10.79
C ALA A 56 0.90 -20.20 9.75
N ASP A 57 -0.31 -19.89 10.22
CA ASP A 57 -1.41 -19.38 9.42
C ASP A 57 -1.62 -17.90 9.74
N LEU A 58 -1.67 -17.07 8.70
CA LEU A 58 -1.91 -15.64 8.80
C LEU A 58 -3.07 -15.24 7.89
N SER A 59 -4.05 -14.55 8.48
CA SER A 59 -5.14 -13.91 7.76
C SER A 59 -5.14 -12.41 8.07
N LEU A 60 -5.20 -11.57 7.03
CA LEU A 60 -5.23 -10.12 7.16
C LEU A 60 -6.60 -9.58 6.73
N SER A 61 -7.08 -8.56 7.43
CA SER A 61 -8.35 -7.92 7.12
C SER A 61 -8.35 -6.45 7.54
N ASN A 62 -9.28 -5.67 6.96
CA ASN A 62 -9.43 -4.24 7.24
C ASN A 62 -8.11 -3.46 7.10
N LEU A 63 -7.32 -3.79 6.07
CA LEU A 63 -6.06 -3.10 5.82
C LEU A 63 -6.33 -1.67 5.34
N ASN A 64 -5.60 -0.72 5.91
CA ASN A 64 -5.64 0.69 5.58
C ASN A 64 -4.22 1.22 5.41
N ALA A 65 -3.96 1.90 4.30
CA ALA A 65 -2.70 2.48 3.92
C ALA A 65 -2.73 4.00 4.11
N GLN A 66 -1.67 4.51 4.71
CA GLN A 66 -1.30 5.91 4.75
C GLN A 66 0.06 6.09 4.07
N ILE A 67 0.17 7.05 3.16
CA ILE A 67 1.35 7.18 2.29
C ILE A 67 2.10 8.46 2.66
N GLY A 68 3.42 8.36 2.88
CA GLY A 68 4.30 9.52 2.99
C GLY A 68 4.19 10.32 4.30
N ARG A 69 3.43 9.85 5.30
CA ARG A 69 3.43 10.45 6.66
C ARG A 69 4.77 10.27 7.35
N THR A 70 5.38 9.11 7.10
CA THR A 70 6.80 8.86 7.36
C THR A 70 7.54 8.97 6.03
N GLN A 71 8.65 9.69 6.00
CA GLN A 71 9.39 9.97 4.77
C GLN A 71 9.75 8.68 4.02
N GLY A 72 9.33 8.59 2.76
CA GLY A 72 9.65 7.44 1.88
C GLY A 72 8.94 6.14 2.23
N LYS A 73 7.99 6.14 3.16
CA LYS A 73 7.30 4.93 3.64
C LYS A 73 5.79 4.98 3.43
N ILE A 74 5.20 3.78 3.41
CA ILE A 74 3.79 3.54 3.61
C ILE A 74 3.61 2.97 5.01
N THR A 75 2.61 3.46 5.72
CA THR A 75 2.12 2.87 6.97
C THR A 75 0.87 2.07 6.66
N LEU A 76 0.87 0.77 6.93
CA LEU A 76 -0.31 -0.09 6.87
C LEU A 76 -0.82 -0.36 8.27
N SER A 77 -2.13 -0.19 8.50
CA SER A 77 -2.79 -0.65 9.71
C SER A 77 -3.89 -1.64 9.39
N GLY A 78 -4.20 -2.56 10.30
CA GLY A 78 -5.33 -3.48 10.12
C GLY A 78 -5.35 -4.62 11.12
N ASN A 79 -6.21 -5.60 10.85
CA ASN A 79 -6.42 -6.76 11.72
C ASN A 79 -5.67 -7.98 11.18
N ALA A 80 -5.07 -8.76 12.08
CA ALA A 80 -4.49 -10.06 11.78
C ALA A 80 -5.07 -11.15 12.67
N LEU A 81 -5.38 -12.30 12.07
CA LEU A 81 -5.55 -13.56 12.78
C LEU A 81 -4.29 -14.37 12.53
N PHE A 82 -3.54 -14.67 13.57
CA PHE A 82 -2.28 -15.40 13.46
C PHE A 82 -2.30 -16.63 14.34
N ALA A 83 -2.19 -17.80 13.73
CA ALA A 83 -2.09 -19.08 14.42
C ALA A 83 -0.74 -19.73 14.11
N VAL A 84 -0.11 -20.32 15.12
CA VAL A 84 1.19 -20.98 14.99
C VAL A 84 1.16 -22.33 15.68
N SER A 85 1.77 -23.32 15.04
CA SER A 85 1.95 -24.68 15.53
C SER A 85 3.43 -25.01 15.52
N SER A 86 3.96 -25.45 16.66
CA SER A 86 5.37 -25.83 16.83
C SER A 86 5.51 -27.04 17.75
N LEU A 87 6.73 -27.53 17.93
CA LEU A 87 7.04 -28.60 18.89
C LEU A 87 6.66 -28.24 20.34
N LEU A 88 6.60 -26.94 20.67
CA LEU A 88 6.26 -26.45 22.01
C LEU A 88 4.74 -26.28 22.21
N GLY A 89 3.94 -26.49 21.16
CA GLY A 89 2.49 -26.40 21.19
C GLY A 89 1.90 -25.46 20.14
N LYS A 90 0.58 -25.28 20.21
CA LYS A 90 -0.22 -24.42 19.33
C LYS A 90 -0.65 -23.15 20.05
N GLN A 91 -0.69 -22.03 19.32
CA GLN A 91 -1.14 -20.77 19.85
C GLN A 91 -1.72 -19.90 18.73
N ASP A 92 -2.79 -19.16 19.03
CA ASP A 92 -3.42 -18.20 18.13
C ASP A 92 -3.62 -16.84 18.82
N ALA A 93 -3.70 -15.78 18.02
CA ALA A 93 -4.03 -14.44 18.49
C ALA A 93 -4.72 -13.61 17.41
N ASN A 94 -5.58 -12.69 17.86
CA ASN A 94 -6.10 -11.61 17.04
C ASN A 94 -5.31 -10.35 17.36
N LEU A 95 -4.83 -9.66 16.33
CA LEU A 95 -3.99 -8.50 16.48
C LEU A 95 -4.56 -7.33 15.70
N GLN A 96 -4.50 -6.14 16.29
CA GLN A 96 -4.45 -4.90 15.51
C GLN A 96 -2.98 -4.57 15.30
N LEU A 97 -2.57 -4.38 14.05
CA LEU A 97 -1.19 -4.16 13.66
C LEU A 97 -1.04 -2.79 13.01
N THR A 98 0.12 -2.17 13.24
CA THR A 98 0.61 -1.06 12.44
C THR A 98 2.01 -1.39 11.94
N LEU A 99 2.18 -1.34 10.62
CA LEU A 99 3.39 -1.69 9.90
C LEU A 99 3.89 -0.46 9.15
N ASN A 100 5.20 -0.26 9.14
CA ASN A 100 5.87 0.64 8.21
C ASN A 100 6.60 -0.17 7.17
N ALA A 101 6.60 0.30 5.92
CA ALA A 101 7.33 -0.35 4.84
C ALA A 101 7.73 0.67 3.78
N ARG A 102 8.79 0.35 3.03
CA ARG A 102 9.16 1.07 1.82
C ARG A 102 8.41 0.48 0.63
N PRO A 103 7.60 1.26 -0.10
CA PRO A 103 6.99 0.77 -1.34
C PRO A 103 8.05 0.69 -2.44
N GLU A 104 8.02 -0.39 -3.20
CA GLU A 104 8.91 -0.60 -4.35
C GLU A 104 8.08 -1.06 -5.55
N PHE A 105 8.29 -0.40 -6.69
CA PHE A 105 7.65 -0.79 -7.94
C PHE A 105 8.51 -1.81 -8.70
N ASP A 106 7.92 -2.96 -9.00
CA ASP A 106 8.49 -3.96 -9.89
C ASP A 106 7.95 -3.70 -11.32
N PRO A 107 8.77 -3.19 -12.25
CA PRO A 107 8.34 -2.90 -13.61
C PRO A 107 8.00 -4.16 -14.42
N VAL A 108 8.65 -5.29 -14.13
CA VAL A 108 8.42 -6.57 -14.84
C VAL A 108 7.04 -7.12 -14.47
N LYS A 109 6.68 -7.08 -13.19
CA LYS A 109 5.36 -7.51 -12.70
C LYS A 109 4.31 -6.40 -12.78
N SER A 110 4.73 -5.17 -13.05
CA SER A 110 3.89 -3.97 -13.02
C SER A 110 3.11 -3.82 -11.72
N ALA A 111 3.79 -4.06 -10.60
CA ALA A 111 3.18 -4.19 -9.28
C ALA A 111 3.99 -3.47 -8.22
N ILE A 112 3.32 -3.01 -7.16
CA ILE A 112 3.96 -2.39 -6.00
C ILE A 112 4.02 -3.41 -4.88
N TYR A 113 5.22 -3.65 -4.38
CA TYR A 113 5.52 -4.50 -3.24
C TYR A 113 5.95 -3.65 -2.05
N LEU A 114 5.87 -4.24 -0.86
CA LEU A 114 6.37 -3.62 0.36
C LEU A 114 7.67 -4.30 0.79
N LYS A 115 8.71 -3.50 0.97
CA LYS A 115 10.03 -3.91 1.46
C LYS A 115 10.31 -3.30 2.82
N ASP A 116 11.33 -3.85 3.49
CA ASP A 116 11.81 -3.34 4.77
C ASP A 116 10.69 -3.19 5.80
N LEU A 117 9.84 -4.23 5.88
CA LEU A 117 8.69 -4.27 6.76
C LEU A 117 9.13 -4.19 8.23
N GLU A 118 8.52 -3.25 8.92
CA GLU A 118 8.77 -2.90 10.30
C GLU A 118 7.43 -2.93 11.05
N LEU A 119 7.30 -3.84 12.03
CA LEU A 119 6.16 -3.85 12.94
C LEU A 119 6.35 -2.72 13.97
N VAL A 120 5.57 -1.65 13.81
CA VAL A 120 5.68 -0.42 14.62
C VAL A 120 4.88 -0.55 15.91
N ASP A 121 3.65 -1.06 15.79
CA ASP A 121 2.75 -1.23 16.91
C ASP A 121 1.89 -2.46 16.72
N TYR A 122 1.48 -3.05 17.84
CA TYR A 122 0.53 -4.15 17.85
C TYR A 122 -0.27 -4.17 19.16
N ASP A 123 -1.59 -4.32 19.05
CA ASP A 123 -2.45 -4.65 20.17
C ASP A 123 -2.89 -6.11 20.09
N LEU A 124 -2.55 -6.88 21.11
CA LEU A 124 -2.84 -8.31 21.22
C LEU A 124 -4.16 -8.51 21.94
N GLN A 125 -5.21 -8.78 21.18
CA GLN A 125 -6.52 -9.13 21.73
C GLN A 125 -6.69 -10.64 21.61
N THR A 126 -6.66 -11.38 22.72
CA THR A 126 -6.89 -12.82 22.67
C THR A 126 -8.21 -13.18 23.33
N SER A 127 -9.00 -14.01 22.65
CA SER A 127 -10.24 -14.60 23.20
C SER A 127 -9.96 -15.66 24.27
N GLN A 128 -8.69 -16.06 24.46
CA GLN A 128 -8.23 -17.17 25.31
C GLN A 128 -7.38 -16.70 26.53
N GLY A 129 -7.22 -15.38 26.76
CA GLY A 129 -6.46 -14.82 27.87
C GLY A 129 -5.19 -14.04 27.48
N LYS A 130 -4.01 -14.45 27.96
CA LYS A 130 -2.71 -13.84 27.61
C LYS A 130 -1.92 -14.78 26.69
N VAL A 131 -1.30 -14.25 25.64
CA VAL A 131 -0.29 -14.97 24.85
C VAL A 131 0.80 -15.49 25.81
N LYS A 132 0.96 -16.82 25.90
CA LYS A 132 1.84 -17.45 26.89
C LYS A 132 3.30 -17.02 26.74
N ASN A 133 3.75 -16.75 25.50
CA ASN A 133 5.13 -16.38 25.19
C ASN A 133 5.23 -15.32 24.08
N VAL A 134 4.92 -14.06 24.40
CA VAL A 134 4.97 -12.92 23.44
C VAL A 134 6.35 -12.81 22.78
N LYS A 135 7.43 -13.08 23.53
CA LYS A 135 8.82 -12.98 23.06
C LYS A 135 9.17 -13.92 21.90
N THR A 136 8.47 -15.03 21.73
CA THR A 136 8.66 -15.96 20.61
C THR A 136 7.59 -15.77 19.54
N PHE A 137 6.39 -15.37 19.94
CA PHE A 137 5.26 -15.18 19.03
C PHE A 137 5.48 -14.02 18.06
N ILE A 138 5.97 -12.88 18.55
CA ILE A 138 6.14 -11.66 17.73
C ILE A 138 7.21 -11.84 16.64
N PRO A 139 8.40 -12.42 16.91
CA PRO A 139 9.35 -12.72 15.84
C PRO A 139 8.77 -13.63 14.74
N LEU A 140 7.96 -14.63 15.09
CA LEU A 140 7.32 -15.52 14.10
C LEU A 140 6.25 -14.79 13.29
N LEU A 141 5.46 -13.93 13.93
CA LEU A 141 4.52 -13.05 13.25
C LEU A 141 5.24 -12.15 12.26
N ASN A 142 6.35 -11.52 12.66
CA ASN A 142 7.12 -10.64 11.79
C ASN A 142 7.66 -11.39 10.56
N SER A 143 8.19 -12.61 10.75
CA SER A 143 8.61 -13.47 9.64
C SER A 143 7.46 -13.81 8.70
N ALA A 144 6.29 -14.17 9.24
CA ALA A 144 5.11 -14.47 8.42
C ALA A 144 4.62 -13.24 7.64
N LEU A 145 4.61 -12.05 8.26
CA LEU A 145 4.26 -10.79 7.58
C LEU A 145 5.23 -10.45 6.45
N GLN A 146 6.54 -10.63 6.68
CA GLN A 146 7.55 -10.43 5.64
C GLN A 146 7.34 -11.39 4.47
N LEU A 147 7.11 -12.67 4.74
CA LEU A 147 6.83 -13.66 3.68
C LEU A 147 5.54 -13.32 2.92
N TYR A 148 4.49 -12.91 3.63
CA TYR A 148 3.22 -12.52 3.03
C TYR A 148 3.40 -11.40 2.01
N PHE A 149 3.97 -10.27 2.42
CA PHE A 149 4.08 -9.06 1.59
C PHE A 149 5.24 -9.10 0.58
N ASN A 150 6.19 -10.03 0.72
CA ASN A 150 7.18 -10.29 -0.32
C ASN A 150 6.54 -10.92 -1.57
N ASP A 151 5.49 -11.72 -1.39
CA ASP A 151 4.78 -12.39 -2.47
C ASP A 151 3.50 -11.64 -2.89
N GLN A 152 2.81 -11.02 -1.94
CA GLN A 152 1.57 -10.30 -2.18
C GLN A 152 1.84 -8.82 -2.49
N PRO A 153 1.59 -8.35 -3.72
CA PRO A 153 1.65 -6.92 -4.01
C PRO A 153 0.50 -6.18 -3.31
N VAL A 154 0.74 -4.90 -3.02
CA VAL A 154 -0.28 -3.97 -2.49
C VAL A 154 -1.02 -3.22 -3.58
N TYR A 155 -0.52 -3.28 -4.82
CA TYR A 155 -1.22 -2.84 -6.02
C TYR A 155 -0.63 -3.49 -7.26
N VAL A 156 -1.46 -3.79 -8.26
CA VAL A 156 -1.02 -4.22 -9.59
C VAL A 156 -1.67 -3.31 -10.63
N LEU A 157 -0.86 -2.73 -11.53
CA LEU A 157 -1.34 -1.81 -12.55
C LEU A 157 -2.31 -2.50 -13.51
N ASN A 158 -3.48 -1.87 -13.68
CA ASN A 158 -4.55 -2.31 -14.55
C ASN A 158 -4.69 -1.39 -15.77
N SER A 159 -4.30 -1.89 -16.94
CA SER A 159 -4.42 -1.16 -18.21
C SER A 159 -5.85 -0.78 -18.58
N ASP A 160 -6.84 -1.54 -18.11
CA ASP A 160 -8.24 -1.32 -18.44
C ASP A 160 -8.88 -0.22 -17.58
N LYS A 161 -8.20 0.20 -16.50
CA LYS A 161 -8.70 1.23 -15.58
C LYS A 161 -8.58 2.64 -16.16
N SER A 162 -7.48 2.95 -16.86
CA SER A 162 -7.30 4.24 -17.54
C SER A 162 -6.12 4.23 -18.52
N ALA A 163 -6.12 5.17 -19.48
CA ALA A 163 -5.00 5.37 -20.40
C ALA A 163 -3.69 5.76 -19.68
N LEU A 164 -3.78 6.54 -18.59
CA LEU A 164 -2.62 6.93 -17.79
C LEU A 164 -2.01 5.73 -17.05
N GLU A 165 -2.85 4.86 -16.48
CA GLU A 165 -2.39 3.63 -15.83
C GLU A 165 -1.79 2.64 -16.83
N ALA A 166 -2.39 2.52 -18.02
CA ALA A 166 -1.81 1.74 -19.12
C ALA A 166 -0.45 2.29 -19.57
N SER A 167 -0.27 3.62 -19.55
CA SER A 167 1.01 4.26 -19.85
C SER A 167 2.03 4.00 -18.74
N ALA A 168 1.64 4.13 -17.47
CA ALA A 168 2.49 3.80 -16.33
C ALA A 168 2.94 2.34 -16.37
N LYS A 169 2.05 1.41 -16.72
CA LYS A 169 2.39 -0.01 -16.87
C LYS A 169 3.50 -0.27 -17.89
N LYS A 170 3.55 0.53 -18.96
CA LYS A 170 4.53 0.38 -20.04
C LYS A 170 5.82 1.15 -19.81
N LEU A 171 5.73 2.31 -19.16
CA LEU A 171 6.80 3.32 -19.16
C LEU A 171 7.35 3.62 -17.76
N ALA A 172 6.70 3.17 -16.69
CA ALA A 172 7.21 3.43 -15.35
C ALA A 172 8.48 2.62 -15.09
N LYS A 173 9.47 3.29 -14.48
CA LYS A 173 10.69 2.68 -13.96
C LYS A 173 10.73 2.63 -12.44
N GLY A 174 9.92 3.44 -11.78
CA GLY A 174 9.91 3.58 -10.34
C GLY A 174 8.71 4.36 -9.84
N ILE A 175 8.71 4.59 -8.54
CA ILE A 175 7.71 5.39 -7.84
C ILE A 175 8.39 6.31 -6.85
N GLN A 176 7.85 7.51 -6.71
CA GLN A 176 8.18 8.45 -5.65
C GLN A 176 7.04 8.48 -4.63
N VAL A 177 7.42 8.47 -3.34
CA VAL A 177 6.46 8.61 -2.24
C VAL A 177 6.24 10.10 -1.96
N GLU A 178 5.00 10.55 -2.13
CA GLU A 178 4.52 11.87 -1.70
C GLU A 178 3.43 11.70 -0.65
N GLU A 179 3.14 12.75 0.13
CA GLU A 179 2.08 12.67 1.13
C GLU A 179 0.73 12.34 0.46
N GLY A 180 0.12 11.23 0.87
CA GLY A 180 -1.17 10.75 0.38
C GLY A 180 -1.15 10.01 -0.98
N LYS A 181 -0.01 9.90 -1.67
CA LYS A 181 0.05 9.26 -2.99
C LYS A 181 1.42 8.70 -3.38
N LEU A 182 1.41 7.73 -4.29
CA LEU A 182 2.60 7.26 -5.01
C LEU A 182 2.59 7.83 -6.41
N VAL A 183 3.64 8.54 -6.80
CA VAL A 183 3.78 9.14 -8.13
C VAL A 183 4.69 8.28 -8.98
N PHE A 184 4.27 7.87 -10.16
CA PHE A 184 5.08 7.02 -11.03
C PHE A 184 6.12 7.84 -11.81
N GLU A 185 7.34 7.34 -11.83
CA GLU A 185 8.46 7.92 -12.56
C GLU A 185 8.59 7.22 -13.91
N PHE A 186 8.40 7.96 -15.00
CA PHE A 186 8.46 7.40 -16.36
C PHE A 186 9.87 7.53 -16.94
N ILE A 187 10.19 6.67 -17.90
CA ILE A 187 11.37 6.84 -18.76
C ILE A 187 11.32 8.23 -19.40
N LYS A 188 12.39 9.01 -19.25
CA LYS A 188 12.62 10.22 -20.04
C LYS A 188 13.06 9.85 -21.45
#